data_AF-A0A916WZF5-F1
#
_entry.id   AF-A0A916WZF5-F1
#
_cell.length_a   1.000
_cell.length_b   1.000
_cell.length_c   1.000
_cell.angle_alpha   90.00
_cell.angle_beta   90.00
_cell.angle_gamma   90.00
#
_symmetry.space_group_name_H-M   'P 1'
#
loop_
_entity.id
_entity.type
_entity.pdbx_description
1 polymer ?
#
loop_
_entity_poly.entity_id
_entity_poly.type
_entity_poly.pdbx_seq_one_letter_code
_entity_poly.pdbx_strand_id
1 'polypeptide(L)'
;MDNRGADPGSAAGLWHREAVPPTVPARTVPARTAASSTTPRSHALLSQAGAHHTGATRTTVPIRLHGRGAVTERLTAVLREHGHRVETSVRRPVSSPTRRPGAAALPSWSSGLVILTDFLVHDSMIRAGLMRRRIPHLVATVDGGVGIVGPLVLPGLSSCLGCADRHRAALDPAWPATAAALVGRSGCASPATVAITAALAFEQVQQIIEALDGHSEDSTGGTSADPPQLLDRALEFGTRPFHLRMRARPPHPLCGCLPSHVFAPDIGA
;
A
#
# COMPACT_ATOMS: atom_id res chain seq x y z
N MET A 1 -10.27 48.28 -27.62
CA MET A 1 -9.20 47.38 -28.10
C MET A 1 -9.09 46.35 -26.99
N ASP A 2 -9.98 45.37 -27.04
CA ASP A 2 -10.39 44.62 -25.87
C ASP A 2 -9.79 43.22 -25.92
N ASN A 3 -8.97 42.95 -24.91
CA ASN A 3 -8.27 41.71 -24.66
C ASN A 3 -9.22 40.73 -23.96
N ARG A 4 -9.59 39.63 -24.62
CA ARG A 4 -10.23 38.47 -23.97
C ARG A 4 -9.31 37.28 -24.05
N GLY A 5 -8.83 36.88 -22.89
CA GLY A 5 -8.01 35.70 -22.66
C GLY A 5 -8.75 34.41 -23.02
N ALA A 6 -7.98 33.48 -23.57
CA ALA A 6 -8.38 32.09 -23.74
C ALA A 6 -8.33 31.36 -22.40
N ASP A 7 -9.43 30.69 -22.08
CA ASP A 7 -9.65 29.84 -20.91
C ASP A 7 -9.22 28.39 -21.25
N PRO A 8 -8.25 27.75 -20.56
CA PRO A 8 -7.95 26.34 -20.78
C PRO A 8 -8.93 25.46 -19.97
N GLY A 9 -10.03 25.10 -20.62
CA GLY A 9 -11.04 24.20 -20.09
C GLY A 9 -10.56 22.75 -19.88
N SER A 10 -10.80 22.27 -18.65
CA SER A 10 -11.34 20.96 -18.27
C SER A 10 -10.92 19.70 -19.07
N ALA A 11 -9.97 18.95 -18.51
CA ALA A 11 -9.69 17.54 -18.86
C ALA A 11 -9.86 16.62 -17.62
N ALA A 12 -10.95 16.81 -16.88
CA ALA A 12 -11.35 15.95 -15.77
C ALA A 12 -12.64 15.20 -16.15
N GLY A 13 -12.56 13.92 -16.51
CA GLY A 13 -13.78 13.15 -16.76
C GLY A 13 -13.71 11.86 -17.59
N LEU A 14 -12.60 11.12 -17.63
CA LEU A 14 -12.50 9.87 -18.41
C LEU A 14 -11.99 8.67 -17.60
N TRP A 15 -12.61 8.40 -16.44
CA TRP A 15 -12.25 7.21 -15.62
C TRP A 15 -13.42 6.32 -15.20
N HIS A 16 -14.59 6.46 -15.83
CA HIS A 16 -15.69 5.49 -15.70
C HIS A 16 -16.42 5.28 -17.02
N ARG A 17 -15.98 4.29 -17.79
CA ARG A 17 -16.84 3.53 -18.71
C ARG A 17 -16.47 2.06 -18.60
N GLU A 18 -17.01 1.39 -17.59
CA GLU A 18 -17.27 -0.04 -17.71
C GLU A 18 -18.44 -0.21 -18.68
N ALA A 19 -18.22 -1.01 -19.72
CA ALA A 19 -19.29 -1.52 -20.55
C ALA A 19 -20.19 -2.43 -19.69
N VAL A 20 -21.50 -2.23 -19.75
CA VAL A 20 -22.49 -3.15 -19.19
C VAL A 20 -22.44 -4.44 -20.02
N PRO A 21 -22.05 -5.61 -19.47
CA PRO A 21 -22.12 -6.86 -20.22
C PRO A 21 -23.58 -7.29 -20.39
N PRO A 22 -23.95 -7.97 -21.49
CA PRO A 22 -25.30 -8.49 -21.67
C PRO A 22 -25.63 -9.51 -20.58
N THR A 23 -26.84 -9.40 -20.03
CA THR A 23 -27.38 -10.26 -18.98
C THR A 23 -27.57 -11.68 -19.50
N VAL A 24 -26.67 -12.59 -19.11
CA VAL A 24 -26.86 -14.04 -19.28
C VAL A 24 -27.52 -14.56 -17.99
N PRO A 25 -28.65 -15.29 -18.04
CA PRO A 25 -29.30 -15.79 -16.83
C PRO A 25 -28.37 -16.72 -16.06
N ALA A 26 -28.21 -16.44 -14.77
CA ALA A 26 -27.32 -17.16 -13.87
C ALA A 26 -27.81 -18.60 -13.65
N ARG A 27 -26.98 -19.57 -14.04
CA ARG A 27 -27.11 -20.96 -13.58
C ARG A 27 -26.59 -21.00 -12.15
N THR A 28 -27.48 -21.29 -11.19
CA THR A 28 -27.14 -21.43 -9.77
C THR A 28 -26.17 -22.58 -9.60
N VAL A 29 -24.93 -22.26 -9.22
CA VAL A 29 -23.93 -23.21 -8.71
C VAL A 29 -23.90 -23.03 -7.19
N PRO A 30 -24.10 -24.09 -6.38
CA PRO A 30 -24.11 -23.95 -4.94
C PRO A 30 -22.74 -23.48 -4.43
N ALA A 31 -22.78 -22.51 -3.51
CA ALA A 31 -21.61 -21.97 -2.83
C ALA A 31 -20.94 -23.08 -2.01
N ARG A 32 -19.80 -23.57 -2.48
CA ARG A 32 -18.85 -24.28 -1.61
C ARG A 32 -18.13 -23.23 -0.78
N THR A 33 -18.45 -23.19 0.51
CA THR A 33 -17.67 -22.52 1.54
C THR A 33 -16.29 -23.18 1.61
N ALA A 34 -15.31 -22.60 0.92
CA ALA A 34 -13.91 -22.92 1.12
C ALA A 34 -13.44 -22.20 2.39
N ALA A 35 -13.45 -22.93 3.51
CA ALA A 35 -12.68 -22.56 4.68
C ALA A 35 -11.22 -22.37 4.25
N SER A 36 -10.77 -21.11 4.21
CA SER A 36 -9.43 -20.76 3.78
C SER A 36 -8.48 -20.87 4.97
N SER A 37 -7.80 -21.99 5.09
CA SER A 37 -6.69 -22.22 6.02
C SER A 37 -5.53 -21.26 5.71
N THR A 38 -5.46 -20.11 6.38
CA THR A 38 -4.45 -19.05 6.14
C THR A 38 -3.39 -18.96 7.25
N THR A 39 -3.37 -19.88 8.21
CA THR A 39 -2.82 -19.57 9.53
C THR A 39 -1.31 -19.84 9.79
N PRO A 40 -0.52 -20.59 8.99
CA PRO A 40 0.93 -20.73 9.29
C PRO A 40 1.85 -19.69 8.62
N ARG A 41 1.42 -19.10 7.49
CA ARG A 41 2.35 -18.38 6.59
C ARG A 41 2.57 -16.93 7.03
N SER A 42 1.53 -16.22 7.43
CA SER A 42 1.58 -14.80 7.76
C SER A 42 2.39 -14.48 9.03
N HIS A 43 2.26 -15.28 10.09
CA HIS A 43 3.04 -15.13 11.33
C HIS A 43 4.55 -15.33 11.09
N ALA A 44 4.93 -16.34 10.28
CA ALA A 44 6.31 -16.59 9.88
C ALA A 44 6.90 -15.45 9.01
N LEU A 45 6.07 -14.78 8.21
CA LEU A 45 6.51 -13.67 7.34
C LEU A 45 6.77 -12.39 8.15
N LEU A 46 6.00 -12.14 9.22
CA LEU A 46 6.20 -11.00 10.11
C LEU A 46 7.34 -11.25 11.09
N SER A 47 7.48 -12.47 11.62
CA SER A 47 8.63 -12.80 12.48
C SER A 47 9.96 -12.76 11.71
N GLN A 48 9.98 -13.12 10.42
CA GLN A 48 11.16 -12.90 9.56
C GLN A 48 11.43 -11.42 9.27
N ALA A 49 10.38 -10.59 9.15
CA ALA A 49 10.54 -9.14 9.01
C ALA A 49 11.00 -8.47 10.31
N GLY A 50 10.48 -8.90 11.46
CA GLY A 50 10.86 -8.46 12.81
C GLY A 50 12.21 -9.00 13.28
N ALA A 51 12.65 -10.17 12.80
CA ALA A 51 13.98 -10.72 13.07
C ALA A 51 15.12 -9.86 12.48
N HIS A 52 14.84 -9.07 11.44
CA HIS A 52 15.78 -8.04 10.96
C HIS A 52 15.83 -6.79 11.87
N HIS A 53 15.01 -6.73 12.91
CA HIS A 53 14.87 -5.64 13.88
C HIS A 53 15.36 -6.02 15.29
N THR A 54 16.00 -7.17 15.46
CA THR A 54 16.37 -7.69 16.80
C THR A 54 17.41 -6.83 17.49
N GLY A 55 16.96 -6.11 18.51
CA GLY A 55 17.82 -5.57 19.56
C GLY A 55 17.49 -4.13 19.97
N ALA A 56 16.31 -3.88 20.55
CA ALA A 56 16.12 -2.70 21.41
C ALA A 56 14.84 -2.78 22.26
N THR A 57 15.00 -2.58 23.56
CA THR A 57 13.97 -2.25 24.56
C THR A 57 12.86 -1.34 24.00
N ARG A 58 11.61 -1.83 23.89
CA ARG A 58 10.35 -1.09 23.61
C ARG A 58 10.54 0.22 22.82
N THR A 59 11.29 0.16 21.72
CA THR A 59 11.57 1.34 20.90
C THR A 59 10.42 1.51 19.93
N THR A 60 9.76 2.66 19.98
CA THR A 60 8.65 2.98 19.08
C THR A 60 9.13 2.84 17.64
N VAL A 61 8.49 1.95 16.86
CA VAL A 61 8.80 1.73 15.45
C VAL A 61 8.78 3.08 14.72
N PRO A 62 9.91 3.59 14.19
CA PRO A 62 9.94 4.89 13.56
C PRO A 62 9.14 4.85 12.26
N ILE A 63 8.08 5.67 12.18
CA ILE A 63 7.15 5.71 11.05
C ILE A 63 7.53 6.87 10.13
N ARG A 64 7.54 6.60 8.83
CA ARG A 64 7.71 7.65 7.83
C ARG A 64 6.51 7.73 6.90
N LEU A 65 5.91 8.91 6.78
CA LEU A 65 4.93 9.20 5.74
C LEU A 65 5.64 9.81 4.54
N HIS A 66 5.45 9.22 3.36
CA HIS A 66 6.00 9.70 2.11
C HIS A 66 4.86 10.05 1.14
N GLY A 67 4.58 11.34 1.03
CA GLY A 67 3.44 11.85 0.30
C GLY A 67 3.26 13.35 0.50
N ARG A 68 2.25 13.91 -0.19
CA ARG A 68 1.84 15.31 -0.05
C ARG A 68 0.35 15.43 -0.28
N GLY A 69 -0.39 15.79 0.77
CA GLY A 69 -1.82 16.03 0.70
C GLY A 69 -2.52 15.77 2.02
N ALA A 70 -3.85 15.81 1.96
CA ALA A 70 -4.71 15.79 3.13
C ALA A 70 -4.69 14.44 3.87
N VAL A 71 -4.37 13.33 3.19
CA VAL A 71 -4.20 12.04 3.87
C VAL A 71 -2.91 12.07 4.69
N THR A 72 -1.79 12.55 4.13
CA THR A 72 -0.53 12.74 4.87
C THR A 72 -0.73 13.59 6.11
N GLU A 73 -1.39 14.75 5.97
CA GLU A 73 -1.60 15.70 7.06
C GLU A 73 -2.41 15.09 8.21
N ARG A 74 -3.55 14.48 7.89
CA ARG A 74 -4.43 13.86 8.90
C ARG A 74 -3.80 12.66 9.57
N LEU A 75 -3.16 11.79 8.79
CA LEU A 75 -2.51 10.60 9.34
C LEU A 75 -1.29 10.97 10.20
N THR A 76 -0.54 12.01 9.82
CA THR A 76 0.55 12.55 10.66
C THR A 76 0.01 13.07 11.99
N ALA A 77 -1.11 13.80 11.98
CA ALA A 77 -1.72 14.35 13.19
C ALA A 77 -2.14 13.24 14.15
N VAL A 78 -2.97 12.29 13.69
CA VAL A 78 -3.50 11.21 14.55
C VAL A 78 -2.40 10.31 15.10
N LEU A 79 -1.38 9.97 14.29
CA LEU A 79 -0.23 9.17 14.76
C LEU A 79 0.56 9.90 15.85
N ARG A 80 0.78 11.21 15.70
CA ARG A 80 1.49 12.01 16.72
C ARG A 80 0.67 12.18 17.99
N GLU A 81 -0.64 12.38 17.86
CA GLU A 81 -1.57 12.42 19.00
C GLU A 81 -1.52 11.13 19.82
N HIS A 82 -1.23 9.98 19.17
CA HIS A 82 -1.10 8.68 19.81
C HIS A 82 0.35 8.30 20.16
N GLY A 83 1.28 9.27 20.17
CA GLY A 83 2.64 9.10 20.67
C GLY A 83 3.63 8.45 19.71
N HIS A 84 3.26 8.25 18.43
CA HIS A 84 4.19 7.69 17.45
C HIS A 84 5.21 8.73 16.96
N ARG A 85 6.46 8.27 16.78
CA ARG A 85 7.51 9.08 16.16
C ARG A 85 7.33 9.07 14.64
N VAL A 86 6.87 10.20 14.11
CA VAL A 86 6.54 10.37 12.68
C VAL A 86 7.45 11.36 11.98
N GLU A 87 8.12 10.88 10.93
CA GLU A 87 8.85 11.69 9.96
C GLU A 87 8.05 11.82 8.65
N THR A 88 8.07 13.00 8.02
CA THR A 88 7.39 13.21 6.73
C THR A 88 8.40 13.49 5.62
N SER A 89 8.06 13.11 4.40
CA SER A 89 8.88 13.41 3.22
C SER A 89 8.01 13.52 1.97
N VAL A 90 8.36 14.45 1.09
CA VAL A 90 7.63 14.65 -0.18
C VAL A 90 8.49 14.22 -1.36
N ARG A 91 9.79 14.55 -1.31
CA ARG A 91 10.74 14.27 -2.38
C ARG A 91 11.62 13.09 -2.00
N ARG A 92 12.15 12.43 -3.03
CA ARG A 92 13.23 11.48 -2.84
C ARG A 92 14.43 12.21 -2.20
N PRO A 93 15.10 11.59 -1.22
CA PRO A 93 16.28 12.23 -0.66
C PRO A 93 17.39 12.24 -1.72
N VAL A 94 17.97 13.41 -1.94
CA VAL A 94 19.10 13.56 -2.87
C VAL A 94 20.29 12.84 -2.25
N SER A 95 20.95 11.97 -3.02
CA SER A 95 22.22 11.40 -2.57
C SER A 95 23.26 12.50 -2.59
N SER A 96 24.03 12.64 -1.51
CA SER A 96 25.17 13.57 -1.48
C SER A 96 26.04 13.36 -2.74
N PRO A 97 26.46 14.43 -3.43
CA PRO A 97 27.28 14.33 -4.65
C PRO A 97 28.62 13.60 -4.44
N THR A 98 29.04 13.39 -3.19
CA THR A 98 30.24 12.62 -2.83
C THR A 98 30.05 11.10 -2.84
N ARG A 99 28.84 10.58 -3.10
CA ARG A 99 28.55 9.14 -3.06
C ARG A 99 28.71 8.50 -4.45
N ARG A 100 29.42 7.37 -4.52
CA ARG A 100 29.68 6.61 -5.76
C ARG A 100 28.39 6.43 -6.62
N PRO A 101 28.46 6.65 -7.95
CA PRO A 101 27.40 6.25 -8.88
C PRO A 101 27.09 4.76 -8.69
N GLY A 102 25.82 4.41 -8.47
CA GLY A 102 25.37 3.04 -8.18
C GLY A 102 25.08 2.73 -6.70
N ALA A 103 25.49 3.59 -5.77
CA ALA A 103 25.09 3.46 -4.38
C ALA A 103 23.62 3.92 -4.22
N ALA A 104 22.73 2.97 -3.90
CA ALA A 104 21.28 3.14 -3.85
C ALA A 104 20.83 4.47 -3.25
N ALA A 105 20.07 5.24 -4.02
CA ALA A 105 19.70 6.60 -3.72
C ALA A 105 18.54 6.77 -2.72
N LEU A 106 18.58 5.98 -1.66
CA LEU A 106 18.01 6.33 -0.36
C LEU A 106 19.19 6.50 0.61
N PRO A 107 19.44 7.69 1.18
CA PRO A 107 20.07 7.85 2.48
C PRO A 107 19.19 7.19 3.56
N SER A 108 19.83 6.51 4.51
CA SER A 108 19.56 6.45 5.96
C SER A 108 18.12 6.54 6.52
N TRP A 109 17.04 6.22 5.80
CA TRP A 109 15.73 6.09 6.45
C TRP A 109 15.82 4.93 7.43
N SER A 110 16.03 5.25 8.70
CA SER A 110 15.99 4.35 9.85
C SER A 110 14.53 4.15 10.26
N SER A 111 13.63 3.97 9.30
CA SER A 111 12.19 3.79 9.51
C SER A 111 11.87 2.30 9.52
N GLY A 112 11.11 1.85 10.51
CA GLY A 112 10.62 0.47 10.58
C GLY A 112 9.35 0.26 9.76
N LEU A 113 8.63 1.34 9.44
CA LEU A 113 7.45 1.33 8.58
C LEU A 113 7.39 2.61 7.72
N VAL A 114 7.09 2.46 6.42
CA VAL A 114 6.86 3.59 5.52
C VAL A 114 5.41 3.57 5.02
N ILE A 115 4.72 4.69 5.16
CA ILE A 115 3.37 4.87 4.62
C ILE A 115 3.46 5.76 3.38
N LEU A 116 3.07 5.20 2.24
CA LEU A 116 3.04 5.84 0.94
C LEU A 116 1.67 6.51 0.76
N THR A 117 1.65 7.85 0.78
CA THR A 117 0.42 8.63 0.88
C THR A 117 0.21 9.60 -0.28
N ASP A 118 -1.07 9.90 -0.53
CA ASP A 118 -1.61 10.91 -1.47
C ASP A 118 -1.24 10.76 -2.96
N PHE A 119 -0.02 10.33 -3.30
CA PHE A 119 0.41 10.19 -4.67
C PHE A 119 -0.32 9.04 -5.36
N LEU A 120 -0.78 9.31 -6.58
CA LEU A 120 -1.44 8.32 -7.44
C LEU A 120 -0.45 7.25 -7.90
N VAL A 121 0.78 7.69 -8.23
CA VAL A 121 1.92 6.81 -8.49
C VAL A 121 3.14 7.33 -7.75
N HIS A 122 3.77 6.47 -6.96
CA HIS A 122 5.01 6.78 -6.27
C HIS A 122 6.23 6.62 -7.20
N ASP A 123 7.23 7.48 -6.99
CA ASP A 123 8.53 7.44 -7.68
C ASP A 123 9.13 6.02 -7.65
N SER A 124 9.54 5.52 -8.82
CA SER A 124 10.05 4.16 -9.00
C SER A 124 11.32 3.88 -8.19
N MET A 125 12.14 4.90 -7.93
CA MET A 125 13.37 4.79 -7.14
C MET A 125 13.07 4.71 -5.65
N ILE A 126 12.01 5.36 -5.15
CA ILE A 126 11.50 5.14 -3.79
C ILE A 126 11.03 3.70 -3.66
N ARG A 127 10.14 3.25 -4.55
CA ARG A 127 9.59 1.89 -4.55
C ARG A 127 10.69 0.82 -4.58
N ALA A 128 11.63 0.94 -5.52
CA ALA A 128 12.75 0.02 -5.64
C ALA A 128 13.69 0.08 -4.43
N GLY A 129 13.87 1.25 -3.83
CA GLY A 129 14.65 1.42 -2.61
C GLY A 129 14.03 0.71 -1.39
N LEU A 130 12.70 0.82 -1.20
CA LEU A 130 11.97 0.12 -0.14
C LEU A 130 12.06 -1.39 -0.30
N MET A 131 11.88 -1.88 -1.53
CA MET A 131 12.00 -3.32 -1.84
C MET A 131 13.41 -3.85 -1.57
N ARG A 132 14.46 -3.17 -2.07
CA ARG A 132 15.86 -3.59 -1.86
C ARG A 132 16.27 -3.57 -0.40
N ARG A 133 15.79 -2.60 0.38
CA ARG A 133 16.07 -2.48 1.81
C ARG A 133 15.14 -3.31 2.69
N ARG A 134 14.22 -4.08 2.09
CA ARG A 134 13.25 -4.91 2.80
C ARG A 134 12.41 -4.14 3.82
N ILE A 135 12.07 -2.88 3.51
CA ILE A 135 11.29 -2.02 4.42
C ILE A 135 9.80 -2.30 4.23
N PRO A 136 9.07 -2.69 5.29
CA PRO A 136 7.61 -2.77 5.28
C PRO A 136 7.00 -1.44 4.86
N HIS A 137 6.02 -1.48 3.95
CA HIS A 137 5.34 -0.26 3.55
C HIS A 137 3.86 -0.47 3.23
N LEU A 138 3.05 0.51 3.64
CA LEU A 138 1.61 0.54 3.44
C LEU A 138 1.24 1.69 2.49
N VAL A 139 0.28 1.47 1.59
CA VAL A 139 -0.31 2.58 0.80
C VAL A 139 -1.53 3.13 1.51
N ALA A 140 -1.67 4.45 1.57
CA ALA A 140 -2.88 5.13 2.02
C ALA A 140 -3.12 6.38 1.16
N THR A 141 -3.97 6.25 0.15
CA THR A 141 -4.16 7.29 -0.87
C THR A 141 -5.64 7.48 -1.21
N VAL A 142 -5.94 8.53 -1.97
CA VAL A 142 -7.25 8.73 -2.58
C VAL A 142 -7.08 8.80 -4.09
N ASP A 143 -7.95 8.13 -4.82
CA ASP A 143 -7.96 8.12 -6.29
C ASP A 143 -9.41 8.16 -6.78
N GLY A 144 -9.71 9.08 -7.71
CA GLY A 144 -11.07 9.24 -8.24
C GLY A 144 -12.16 9.44 -7.18
N GLY A 145 -11.84 10.00 -6.00
CA GLY A 145 -12.78 10.15 -4.89
C GLY A 145 -12.98 8.89 -4.02
N VAL A 146 -12.26 7.80 -4.31
CA VAL A 146 -12.21 6.56 -3.54
C VAL A 146 -10.98 6.57 -2.64
N GLY A 147 -11.15 6.29 -1.36
CA GLY A 147 -10.08 6.04 -0.41
C GLY A 147 -9.53 4.64 -0.55
N ILE A 148 -8.20 4.49 -0.56
CA ILE A 148 -7.54 3.20 -0.70
C ILE A 148 -6.51 3.07 0.41
N VAL A 149 -6.61 1.99 1.20
CA VAL A 149 -5.62 1.60 2.21
C VAL A 149 -5.14 0.19 1.90
N GLY A 150 -3.86 0.05 1.59
CA GLY A 150 -3.24 -1.19 1.16
C GLY A 150 -2.83 -1.20 -0.33
N PRO A 151 -2.02 -2.19 -0.75
CA PRO A 151 -1.58 -3.32 0.06
C PRO A 151 -0.56 -2.95 1.13
N LEU A 152 -0.51 -3.76 2.20
CA LEU A 152 0.67 -3.86 3.05
C LEU A 152 1.71 -4.70 2.29
N VAL A 153 2.80 -4.04 1.92
CA VAL A 153 3.93 -4.65 1.23
C VAL A 153 4.98 -5.05 2.26
N LEU A 154 5.17 -6.35 2.40
CA LEU A 154 6.33 -6.97 3.03
C LEU A 154 7.23 -7.46 1.88
N PRO A 155 8.34 -6.76 1.56
CA PRO A 155 9.15 -7.11 0.41
C PRO A 155 9.55 -8.58 0.41
N GLY A 156 9.31 -9.27 -0.71
CA GLY A 156 9.59 -10.71 -0.87
C GLY A 156 8.62 -11.67 -0.16
N LEU A 157 7.59 -11.15 0.47
CA LEU A 157 6.64 -11.91 1.27
C LEU A 157 5.18 -11.64 0.90
N SER A 158 4.87 -10.44 0.39
CA SER A 158 3.57 -10.11 -0.21
C SER A 158 3.71 -9.45 -1.58
N SER A 159 2.58 -9.26 -2.25
CA SER A 159 2.44 -8.45 -3.45
C SER A 159 3.00 -7.05 -3.25
N CYS A 160 3.72 -6.56 -4.25
CA CYS A 160 4.26 -5.21 -4.25
C CYS A 160 3.48 -4.30 -5.20
N LEU A 161 3.78 -3.00 -5.18
CA LEU A 161 3.16 -2.05 -6.10
C LEU A 161 3.44 -2.38 -7.59
N GLY A 162 4.54 -3.09 -7.88
CA GLY A 162 4.82 -3.58 -9.23
C GLY A 162 3.88 -4.70 -9.68
N CYS A 163 3.34 -5.51 -8.75
CA CYS A 163 2.28 -6.47 -9.06
C CYS A 163 1.02 -5.74 -9.48
N ALA A 164 0.64 -4.70 -8.73
CA ALA A 164 -0.50 -3.84 -9.04
C ALA A 164 -0.36 -3.21 -10.43
N ASP A 165 0.81 -2.67 -10.77
CA ASP A 165 1.04 -2.07 -12.09
C ASP A 165 0.91 -3.08 -13.23
N ARG A 166 1.38 -4.32 -13.04
CA ARG A 166 1.28 -5.38 -14.06
C ARG A 166 -0.15 -5.87 -14.24
N HIS A 167 -0.89 -6.06 -13.16
CA HIS A 167 -2.32 -6.39 -13.25
C HIS A 167 -3.10 -5.27 -13.94
N ARG A 168 -2.78 -4.00 -13.66
CA ARG A 168 -3.36 -2.87 -14.39
C ARG A 168 -2.97 -2.87 -15.86
N ALA A 169 -1.69 -3.10 -16.19
CA ALA A 169 -1.23 -3.16 -17.58
C ALA A 169 -1.86 -4.31 -18.39
N ALA A 170 -2.21 -5.42 -17.73
CA ALA A 170 -2.93 -6.52 -18.36
C ALA A 170 -4.39 -6.15 -18.74
N LEU A 171 -5.00 -5.22 -18.01
CA LEU A 171 -6.35 -4.71 -18.28
C LEU A 171 -6.35 -3.46 -19.18
N ASP A 172 -5.33 -2.62 -19.03
CA ASP A 172 -5.12 -1.38 -19.77
C ASP A 172 -3.66 -1.32 -20.28
N PRO A 173 -3.41 -1.69 -21.54
CA PRO A 173 -2.07 -1.65 -22.13
C PRO A 173 -1.41 -0.25 -22.12
N ALA A 174 -2.19 0.84 -22.02
CA ALA A 174 -1.68 2.20 -21.93
C ALA A 174 -1.23 2.58 -20.50
N TRP A 175 -1.55 1.75 -19.49
CA TRP A 175 -1.24 2.01 -18.09
C TRP A 175 0.21 2.43 -17.82
N PRO A 176 1.26 1.83 -18.43
CA PRO A 176 2.64 2.26 -18.16
C PRO A 176 2.91 3.73 -18.50
N ALA A 177 2.35 4.23 -19.61
CA ALA A 177 2.50 5.62 -20.01
C ALA A 177 1.71 6.54 -19.07
N THR A 178 0.47 6.15 -18.73
CA THR A 178 -0.36 6.85 -17.75
C THR A 178 0.32 6.93 -16.39
N ALA A 179 0.86 5.81 -15.88
CA ALA A 179 1.52 5.73 -14.60
C ALA A 179 2.74 6.66 -14.54
N ALA A 180 3.53 6.73 -15.61
CA ALA A 180 4.65 7.65 -15.72
C ALA A 180 4.20 9.13 -15.64
N ALA A 181 3.09 9.48 -16.28
CA ALA A 181 2.51 10.82 -16.22
C ALA A 181 1.88 11.17 -14.86
N LEU A 182 1.55 10.16 -14.04
CA LEU A 182 0.95 10.33 -12.71
C LEU A 182 1.97 10.36 -11.56
N VAL A 183 3.27 10.14 -11.83
CA VAL A 183 4.29 10.12 -10.78
C VAL A 183 4.29 11.42 -9.98
N GLY A 184 4.13 11.30 -8.65
CA GLY A 184 4.15 12.44 -7.73
C GLY A 184 2.93 13.36 -7.80
N ARG A 185 1.92 13.03 -8.62
CA ARG A 185 0.62 13.73 -8.63
C ARG A 185 -0.24 13.18 -7.50
N SER A 186 -0.84 14.07 -6.72
CA SER A 186 -1.73 13.68 -5.64
C SER A 186 -3.17 13.56 -6.12
N GLY A 187 -3.90 12.57 -5.61
CA GLY A 187 -5.33 12.49 -5.83
C GLY A 187 -6.10 13.51 -5.00
N CYS A 188 -7.38 13.68 -5.32
CA CYS A 188 -8.31 14.51 -4.55
C CYS A 188 -9.59 13.74 -4.25
N ALA A 189 -10.19 14.04 -3.10
CA ALA A 189 -11.46 13.45 -2.68
C ALA A 189 -12.18 14.39 -1.73
N SER A 190 -13.43 14.05 -1.40
CA SER A 190 -14.20 14.80 -0.39
C SER A 190 -13.50 14.74 0.98
N PRO A 191 -13.68 15.75 1.85
CA PRO A 191 -13.14 15.72 3.20
C PRO A 191 -13.52 14.48 4.00
N ALA A 192 -14.73 13.95 3.80
CA ALA A 192 -15.20 12.72 4.42
C ALA A 192 -14.41 11.49 3.95
N THR A 193 -14.18 11.35 2.64
CA THR A 193 -13.33 10.28 2.10
C THR A 193 -11.93 10.35 2.67
N VAL A 194 -11.31 11.53 2.70
CA VAL A 194 -9.95 11.71 3.25
C VAL A 194 -9.91 11.33 4.73
N ALA A 195 -10.87 11.80 5.53
CA ALA A 195 -10.92 11.50 6.96
C ALA A 195 -11.06 9.99 7.24
N ILE A 196 -11.96 9.32 6.53
CA ILE A 196 -12.16 7.87 6.68
C ILE A 196 -10.93 7.09 6.19
N THR A 197 -10.30 7.51 5.10
CA THR A 197 -9.06 6.89 4.59
C THR A 197 -7.94 7.00 5.62
N ALA A 198 -7.76 8.17 6.24
CA ALA A 198 -6.76 8.38 7.28
C ALA A 198 -7.06 7.54 8.53
N ALA A 199 -8.33 7.43 8.95
CA ALA A 199 -8.73 6.61 10.09
C ALA A 199 -8.49 5.11 9.83
N LEU A 200 -8.87 4.61 8.66
CA LEU A 200 -8.57 3.23 8.26
C LEU A 200 -7.07 2.97 8.18
N ALA A 201 -6.29 3.91 7.63
CA ALA A 201 -4.84 3.78 7.58
C ALA A 201 -4.21 3.74 8.98
N PHE A 202 -4.69 4.59 9.89
CA PHE A 202 -4.25 4.61 11.28
C PHE A 202 -4.48 3.27 11.98
N GLU A 203 -5.70 2.73 11.91
CA GLU A 203 -6.04 1.41 12.49
C GLU A 203 -5.10 0.31 11.96
N GLN A 204 -4.84 0.31 10.65
CA GLN A 204 -3.95 -0.69 10.04
C GLN A 204 -2.49 -0.52 10.46
N VAL A 205 -2.05 0.72 10.69
CA VAL A 205 -0.72 0.98 11.23
C VAL A 205 -0.59 0.45 12.65
N GLN A 206 -1.60 0.59 13.50
CA GLN A 206 -1.58 0.02 14.85
C GLN A 206 -1.43 -1.50 14.81
N GLN A 207 -2.25 -2.19 14.00
CA GLN A 207 -2.17 -3.64 13.83
C GLN A 207 -0.80 -4.10 13.32
N ILE A 208 -0.18 -3.32 12.41
CA ILE A 208 1.16 -3.61 11.90
C ILE A 208 2.21 -3.44 13.02
N ILE A 209 2.14 -2.36 13.80
CA ILE A 209 3.09 -2.11 14.88
C ILE A 209 2.99 -3.19 15.95
N GLU A 210 1.78 -3.56 16.36
CA GLU A 210 1.54 -4.64 17.32
C GLU A 210 2.11 -5.98 16.82
N ALA A 211 1.98 -6.26 15.53
CA ALA A 211 2.55 -7.46 14.92
C ALA A 211 4.09 -7.39 14.79
N LEU A 212 4.67 -6.20 14.58
CA LEU A 212 6.12 -5.99 14.44
C LEU A 212 6.84 -5.98 15.79
N ASP A 213 6.21 -5.40 16.83
CA ASP A 213 6.78 -5.33 18.17
C ASP A 213 6.99 -6.72 18.76
N GLY A 214 6.23 -7.71 18.28
CA GLY A 214 6.30 -9.09 18.73
C GLY A 214 5.89 -9.16 20.18
N HIS A 215 4.74 -9.76 20.48
CA HIS A 215 4.52 -10.19 21.86
C HIS A 215 5.60 -11.25 22.14
N SER A 216 6.67 -10.82 22.80
CA SER A 216 7.64 -11.67 23.46
C SER A 216 6.83 -12.66 24.28
N GLU A 217 6.94 -13.94 23.91
CA GLU A 217 6.32 -15.06 24.55
C GLU A 217 6.84 -15.20 25.99
N ASP A 218 6.40 -14.33 26.89
CA ASP A 218 6.38 -14.61 28.31
C ASP A 218 5.20 -15.57 28.56
N SER A 219 5.40 -16.81 28.14
CA SER A 219 5.03 -18.03 28.87
C SER A 219 3.72 -18.01 29.67
N THR A 220 2.59 -17.54 29.13
CA THR A 220 1.25 -17.90 29.64
C THR A 220 0.15 -17.58 28.62
N GLY A 221 -0.12 -18.54 27.71
CA GLY A 221 -1.45 -18.73 27.09
C GLY A 221 -2.19 -17.51 26.49
N GLY A 222 -1.50 -16.53 25.91
CA GLY A 222 -2.10 -15.34 25.31
C GLY A 222 -2.25 -15.44 23.79
N THR A 223 -3.45 -15.14 23.29
CA THR A 223 -3.92 -15.20 21.90
C THR A 223 -2.88 -14.79 20.85
N SER A 224 -2.57 -15.70 19.91
CA SER A 224 -1.85 -15.40 18.66
C SER A 224 -2.43 -14.15 18.03
N ALA A 225 -1.66 -13.06 17.95
CA ALA A 225 -2.09 -11.85 17.24
C ALA A 225 -2.44 -12.25 15.79
N ASP A 226 -3.66 -11.96 15.37
CA ASP A 226 -4.07 -12.22 13.99
C ASP A 226 -3.14 -11.43 13.05
N PRO A 227 -2.73 -12.02 11.91
CA PRO A 227 -1.87 -11.34 10.98
C PRO A 227 -2.54 -10.06 10.42
N PRO A 228 -1.76 -9.02 10.08
CA PRO A 228 -2.27 -7.84 9.40
C PRO A 228 -3.06 -8.23 8.15
N GLN A 229 -4.30 -7.80 8.09
CA GLN A 229 -5.27 -8.26 7.09
C GLN A 229 -5.03 -7.70 5.68
N LEU A 230 -4.12 -6.72 5.54
CA LEU A 230 -3.81 -6.06 4.27
C LEU A 230 -2.63 -6.65 3.49
N LEU A 231 -2.12 -7.81 3.91
CA LEU A 231 -1.26 -8.60 3.03
C LEU A 231 -2.09 -9.07 1.82
N ASP A 232 -1.62 -8.76 0.61
CA ASP A 232 -2.28 -9.10 -0.65
C ASP A 232 -3.74 -8.61 -0.77
N ARG A 233 -4.07 -7.56 -0.02
CA ARG A 233 -5.40 -6.97 0.07
C ARG A 233 -5.32 -5.46 0.20
N ALA A 234 -6.36 -4.77 -0.27
CA ALA A 234 -6.55 -3.34 0.00
C ALA A 234 -8.00 -3.09 0.41
N LEU A 235 -8.20 -2.16 1.33
CA LEU A 235 -9.51 -1.56 1.60
C LEU A 235 -9.77 -0.45 0.59
N GLU A 236 -10.97 -0.47 0.02
CA GLU A 236 -11.49 0.57 -0.86
C GLU A 236 -12.74 1.16 -0.21
N PHE A 237 -12.76 2.48 -0.08
CA PHE A 237 -13.84 3.23 0.54
C PHE A 237 -14.37 4.30 -0.41
N GLY A 238 -15.67 4.28 -0.70
CA GLY A 238 -16.35 5.34 -1.45
C GLY A 238 -17.54 5.87 -0.67
N THR A 239 -17.87 7.15 -0.90
CA THR A 239 -19.02 7.82 -0.26
C THR A 239 -20.24 7.92 -1.19
N ARG A 240 -20.05 7.79 -2.51
CA ARG A 240 -21.13 7.89 -3.52
C ARG A 240 -20.95 6.88 -4.66
N PRO A 241 -21.65 5.72 -4.63
CA PRO A 241 -22.41 5.20 -3.50
C PRO A 241 -21.50 4.86 -2.31
N PHE A 242 -22.07 4.84 -1.10
CA PHE A 242 -21.32 4.45 0.09
C PHE A 242 -20.93 2.96 0.01
N HIS A 243 -19.65 2.66 0.14
CA HIS A 243 -19.15 1.30 0.23
C HIS A 243 -17.81 1.23 0.96
N LEU A 244 -17.60 0.14 1.70
CA LEU A 244 -16.31 -0.29 2.20
C LEU A 244 -16.08 -1.72 1.74
N ARG A 245 -14.99 -1.97 1.00
CA ARG A 245 -14.71 -3.27 0.40
C ARG A 245 -13.26 -3.65 0.61
N MET A 246 -13.03 -4.90 0.97
CA MET A 246 -11.71 -5.50 0.89
C MET A 246 -11.52 -6.14 -0.49
N ARG A 247 -10.45 -5.75 -1.18
CA ARG A 247 -10.14 -6.16 -2.55
C ARG A 247 -8.83 -6.90 -2.60
N ALA A 248 -8.81 -8.01 -3.32
CA ALA A 248 -7.58 -8.76 -3.57
C ALA A 248 -6.57 -7.89 -4.34
N ARG A 249 -5.31 -8.02 -3.94
CA ARG A 249 -4.11 -7.49 -4.60
C ARG A 249 -3.13 -8.64 -4.72
N PRO A 250 -3.41 -9.65 -5.58
CA PRO A 250 -2.56 -10.83 -5.63
C PRO A 250 -1.17 -10.47 -6.17
N PRO A 251 -0.14 -11.23 -5.80
CA PRO A 251 1.16 -11.12 -6.43
C PRO A 251 1.06 -11.51 -7.91
N HIS A 252 1.79 -10.81 -8.77
CA HIS A 252 1.79 -11.06 -10.21
C HIS A 252 2.97 -11.98 -10.58
N PRO A 253 2.76 -13.07 -11.35
CA PRO A 253 3.80 -14.07 -11.62
C PRO A 253 5.02 -13.50 -12.34
N LEU A 254 4.82 -12.54 -13.25
CA LEU A 254 5.91 -11.86 -13.97
C LEU A 254 6.57 -10.70 -13.19
N CYS A 255 6.22 -10.48 -11.92
CA CYS A 255 6.79 -9.35 -11.16
C CYS A 255 8.20 -9.61 -10.64
N GLY A 256 8.53 -10.87 -10.35
CA GLY A 256 9.82 -11.23 -9.73
C GLY A 256 9.99 -10.73 -8.29
N CYS A 257 8.94 -10.17 -7.66
CA CYS A 257 9.01 -9.73 -6.27
C CYS A 257 8.85 -10.88 -5.27
N LEU A 258 8.23 -11.99 -5.69
CA LEU A 258 8.12 -13.23 -4.93
C LEU A 258 8.84 -14.36 -5.67
N PRO A 259 9.30 -15.40 -4.95
CA PRO A 259 9.84 -16.60 -5.56
C PRO A 259 8.83 -17.28 -6.50
N SER A 260 9.33 -17.91 -7.56
CA SER A 260 8.50 -18.62 -8.56
C SER A 260 7.63 -19.73 -7.95
N HIS A 261 8.10 -20.40 -6.90
CA HIS A 261 7.36 -21.47 -6.22
C HIS A 261 6.06 -21.00 -5.56
N VAL A 262 5.90 -19.70 -5.29
CA VAL A 262 4.65 -19.15 -4.76
C VAL A 262 3.51 -19.25 -5.78
N PHE A 263 3.85 -19.35 -7.07
CA PHE A 263 2.90 -19.43 -8.17
C PHE A 263 2.77 -20.85 -8.74
N ALA A 264 3.52 -21.83 -8.20
CA ALA A 264 3.39 -23.20 -8.63
C ALA A 264 2.01 -23.73 -8.22
N PRO A 265 1.25 -24.39 -9.11
CA PRO A 265 0.04 -25.10 -8.70
C PRO A 265 0.42 -26.18 -7.68
N ASP A 266 -0.43 -26.41 -6.68
CA ASP A 266 -0.29 -27.54 -5.76
C ASP A 266 -0.40 -28.83 -6.59
N ILE A 267 0.75 -29.38 -7.01
CA ILE A 267 0.83 -30.71 -7.58
C ILE A 267 0.90 -31.65 -6.37
N GLY A 268 -0.28 -31.97 -5.82
CA GLY A 268 -0.41 -32.87 -4.68
C GLY A 268 0.30 -34.20 -4.96
N ALA A 269 1.15 -34.60 -4.02
CA ALA A 269 1.69 -35.95 -3.89
C ALA A 269 0.66 -36.88 -3.24
#